data_AF-A0A2N2GU52-F1
#
_entry.id   AF-A0A2N2GU52-F1
#
_cell.length_a   1.000
_cell.length_b   1.000
_cell.length_c   1.000
_cell.angle_alpha   90.00
_cell.angle_beta   90.00
_cell.angle_gamma   90.00
#
_symmetry.space_group_name_H-M   'P 1'
#
loop_
_entity.id
_entity.type
_entity.pdbx_description
1 polymer ?
#
loop_
_entity_poly.entity_id
_entity_poly.type
_entity_poly.pdbx_seq_one_letter_code
_entity_poly.pdbx_strand_id
1 'polypeptide(L)'
;EACDGSNLNGKTCLTEGFVWGTLACATGCMALDTSGCLDQYCGNDAIESPEVCDGTDFNGETCASQGFAGGTLACAADCGSLNTAGCSNYVCGNGAIEAPEVCDGADVNGESCISQGFVWGTLACASGCLTFDTSACLDQYCGNDAIESPEVCDGTALNGETCASQGCRGTGTLLCIDDCTDFDLTGCYAGHDEDGDTVDDNCDNCPTYTNLSQANADGDGVGDTCESPAGAGALSSISFFEPFLTITGWTLTGGTWTQQTDLVRGNSGGNTSAVFIRNGLALPANNYSVETTYYYNANDTAGGNYSGVTFAYKTDAGGTMVSAFACLYERDNKRLEIWEFGGGVWNSRRNATITTNANNGATRKIRAYVNDSGNIRCVFSDTAGTGDINWTKTGTTATTFAGAAGLRVYNDVTNFYSFIYYQ
;
A
#
# COMPACT_ATOMS: atom_id res chain seq x y z
N GLU A 1 60.78 32.51 -46.74
CA GLU A 1 59.77 32.26 -45.69
C GLU A 1 60.23 32.94 -44.41
N ALA A 2 59.29 33.34 -43.54
CA ALA A 2 59.62 34.03 -42.29
C ALA A 2 60.13 33.05 -41.22
N CYS A 3 59.64 31.81 -41.25
CA CYS A 3 59.98 30.67 -40.39
C CYS A 3 59.66 29.35 -41.12
N ASP A 4 60.18 28.22 -40.65
CA ASP A 4 59.84 26.86 -41.15
C ASP A 4 59.78 25.86 -39.99
N GLY A 5 58.59 25.36 -39.68
CA GLY A 5 58.35 24.44 -38.56
C GLY A 5 58.81 25.02 -37.21
N SER A 6 59.72 24.33 -36.52
CA SER A 6 60.33 24.80 -35.27
C SER A 6 61.53 25.74 -35.48
N ASN A 7 61.95 25.97 -36.72
CA ASN A 7 63.02 26.91 -37.05
C ASN A 7 62.45 28.32 -37.25
N LEU A 8 62.56 29.15 -36.22
CA LEU A 8 62.01 30.51 -36.16
C LEU A 8 63.01 31.59 -36.62
N ASN A 9 64.09 31.22 -37.35
CA ASN A 9 65.12 32.17 -37.82
C ASN A 9 65.75 33.02 -36.70
N GLY A 10 65.90 32.43 -35.51
CA GLY A 10 66.45 33.11 -34.33
C GLY A 10 65.50 34.14 -33.70
N LYS A 11 64.25 34.22 -34.18
CA LYS A 11 63.21 35.03 -33.56
C LYS A 11 62.63 34.31 -32.34
N THR A 12 62.40 35.08 -31.30
CA THR A 12 61.75 34.69 -30.05
C THR A 12 60.65 35.71 -29.75
N CYS A 13 59.78 35.42 -28.79
CA CYS A 13 58.83 36.43 -28.30
C CYS A 13 59.56 37.73 -27.91
N LEU A 14 60.76 37.62 -27.33
CA LEU A 14 61.61 38.76 -27.00
C LEU A 14 62.00 39.63 -28.21
N THR A 15 62.33 39.00 -29.34
CA THR A 15 62.73 39.75 -30.54
C THR A 15 61.55 40.31 -31.34
N GLU A 16 60.34 39.82 -31.08
CA GLU A 16 59.10 40.30 -31.69
C GLU A 16 58.36 41.32 -30.82
N GLY A 17 59.01 41.81 -29.76
CA GLY A 17 58.50 42.91 -28.91
C GLY A 17 57.77 42.48 -27.65
N PHE A 18 57.75 41.19 -27.33
CA PHE A 18 57.18 40.62 -26.10
C PHE A 18 58.29 40.35 -25.07
N VAL A 19 57.98 39.93 -23.85
CA VAL A 19 59.03 39.67 -22.83
C VAL A 19 59.32 38.18 -22.67
N TRP A 20 58.30 37.33 -22.78
CA TRP A 20 58.44 35.87 -22.67
C TRP A 20 57.30 35.14 -23.42
N GLY A 21 57.21 33.82 -23.25
CA GLY A 21 56.23 32.97 -23.94
C GLY A 21 56.84 32.12 -25.06
N THR A 22 55.97 31.43 -25.79
CA THR A 22 56.35 30.52 -26.87
C THR A 22 55.93 31.10 -28.22
N LEU A 23 56.92 31.50 -29.02
CA LEU A 23 56.70 31.94 -30.39
C LEU A 23 56.54 30.71 -31.28
N ALA A 24 55.55 30.72 -32.17
CA ALA A 24 55.32 29.63 -33.13
C ALA A 24 55.40 30.14 -34.57
N CYS A 25 55.51 29.22 -35.53
CA CYS A 25 55.43 29.55 -36.95
C CYS A 25 53.98 29.40 -37.42
N ALA A 26 53.43 30.45 -38.05
CA ALA A 26 52.05 30.41 -38.53
C ALA A 26 51.89 29.39 -39.67
N THR A 27 50.70 28.80 -39.80
CA THR A 27 50.40 27.83 -40.85
C THR A 27 50.55 28.49 -42.23
N GLY A 28 51.59 28.10 -42.97
CA GLY A 28 51.94 28.69 -44.27
C GLY A 28 53.32 29.38 -44.32
N CYS A 29 54.08 29.40 -43.22
CA CYS A 29 55.50 29.81 -43.19
C CYS A 29 55.79 31.28 -43.60
N MET A 30 54.74 32.09 -43.83
CA MET A 30 54.88 33.48 -44.26
C MET A 30 54.88 34.49 -43.10
N ALA A 31 54.51 34.07 -41.89
CA ALA A 31 54.43 34.92 -40.70
C ALA A 31 54.74 34.14 -39.41
N LEU A 32 55.09 34.86 -38.35
CA LEU A 32 55.24 34.34 -36.99
C LEU A 32 53.88 34.40 -36.28
N ASP A 33 53.57 33.38 -35.49
CA ASP A 33 52.39 33.33 -34.62
C ASP A 33 52.79 33.77 -33.21
N THR A 34 52.34 34.96 -32.84
CA THR A 34 52.64 35.60 -31.55
C THR A 34 51.57 35.34 -30.49
N SER A 35 50.56 34.50 -30.77
CA SER A 35 49.47 34.23 -29.81
C SER A 35 49.94 33.54 -28.52
N GLY A 36 51.09 32.86 -28.55
CA GLY A 36 51.74 32.28 -27.37
C GLY A 36 52.78 33.19 -26.69
N CYS A 37 52.95 34.43 -27.17
CA CYS A 37 53.87 35.42 -26.59
C CYS A 37 53.15 36.32 -25.57
N LEU A 38 53.84 36.66 -24.47
CA LEU A 38 53.28 37.39 -23.34
C LEU A 38 54.03 38.71 -23.12
N ASP A 39 53.28 39.79 -22.90
CA ASP A 39 53.80 41.13 -22.58
C ASP A 39 54.25 41.22 -21.10
N GLN A 40 55.05 42.22 -20.74
CA GLN A 40 55.79 42.36 -19.48
C GLN A 40 54.95 42.25 -18.21
N TYR A 41 53.66 42.55 -18.30
CA TYR A 41 52.81 42.77 -17.14
C TYR A 41 51.90 41.54 -16.93
N CYS A 42 51.19 41.06 -17.95
CA CYS A 42 50.06 40.14 -17.77
C CYS A 42 50.43 38.68 -17.48
N GLY A 43 49.85 38.12 -16.41
CA GLY A 43 49.93 36.72 -16.00
C GLY A 43 50.94 36.45 -14.88
N ASN A 44 51.37 37.48 -14.15
CA ASN A 44 52.34 37.39 -13.07
C ASN A 44 51.71 37.56 -11.66
N ASP A 45 50.37 37.66 -11.58
CA ASP A 45 49.58 37.91 -10.36
C ASP A 45 49.94 39.24 -9.64
N ALA A 46 50.46 40.24 -10.36
CA ALA A 46 50.75 41.57 -9.85
C ALA A 46 50.30 42.67 -10.82
N ILE A 47 49.40 43.55 -10.37
CA ILE A 47 48.88 44.62 -11.21
C ILE A 47 49.90 45.73 -11.43
N GLU A 48 50.25 45.95 -12.69
CA GLU A 48 51.24 46.93 -13.14
C GLU A 48 50.69 47.79 -14.29
N SER A 49 51.05 49.07 -14.35
CA SER A 49 50.55 49.95 -15.42
C SER A 49 51.01 49.41 -16.80
N PRO A 50 50.10 49.06 -17.73
CA PRO A 50 48.74 49.58 -17.92
C PRO A 50 47.55 48.64 -17.58
N GLU A 51 47.73 47.64 -16.75
CA GLU A 51 46.73 46.60 -16.46
C GLU A 51 45.54 47.09 -15.64
N VAL A 52 44.41 46.40 -15.86
CA VAL A 52 43.20 46.53 -15.04
C VAL A 52 43.12 45.41 -13.99
N CYS A 53 43.67 44.23 -14.31
CA CYS A 53 43.75 43.05 -13.45
C CYS A 53 44.91 42.15 -13.91
N ASP A 54 45.37 41.21 -13.08
CA ASP A 54 46.32 40.17 -13.48
C ASP A 54 45.97 38.85 -12.75
N GLY A 55 45.74 37.78 -13.51
CA GLY A 55 45.54 36.45 -12.95
C GLY A 55 44.33 36.41 -12.00
N THR A 56 44.60 36.26 -10.69
CA THR A 56 43.57 36.32 -9.63
C THR A 56 43.50 37.66 -8.89
N ASP A 57 44.39 38.60 -9.19
CA ASP A 57 44.33 39.97 -8.68
C ASP A 57 43.41 40.83 -9.55
N PHE A 58 42.22 41.13 -9.02
CA PHE A 58 41.20 41.93 -9.69
C PHE A 58 41.19 43.39 -9.25
N ASN A 59 42.25 43.88 -8.61
CA ASN A 59 42.31 45.25 -8.06
C ASN A 59 41.22 45.56 -7.02
N GLY A 60 40.75 44.54 -6.31
CA GLY A 60 39.61 44.64 -5.39
C GLY A 60 38.23 44.67 -6.06
N GLU A 61 38.14 44.53 -7.39
CA GLU A 61 36.88 44.39 -8.10
C GLU A 61 36.24 43.00 -7.87
N THR A 62 34.91 42.97 -7.90
CA THR A 62 34.08 41.78 -7.69
C THR A 62 32.92 41.81 -8.70
N CYS A 63 32.21 40.69 -8.88
CA CYS A 63 30.97 40.72 -9.67
C CYS A 63 29.98 41.78 -9.15
N ALA A 64 29.91 42.00 -7.83
CA ALA A 64 29.09 43.03 -7.21
C ALA A 64 29.48 44.46 -7.64
N SER A 65 30.78 44.80 -7.67
CA SER A 65 31.23 46.11 -8.14
C SER A 65 31.04 46.31 -9.64
N GLN A 66 30.94 45.21 -10.40
CA GLN A 66 30.62 45.22 -11.83
C GLN A 66 29.11 45.21 -12.13
N GLY A 67 28.24 45.28 -11.10
CA GLY A 67 26.78 45.41 -11.25
C GLY A 67 26.01 44.08 -11.31
N PHE A 68 26.62 42.97 -10.89
CA PHE A 68 26.00 41.64 -10.82
C PHE A 68 25.71 41.24 -9.37
N ALA A 69 24.75 40.33 -9.15
CA ALA A 69 24.40 39.84 -7.81
C ALA A 69 25.50 38.95 -7.18
N GLY A 70 26.36 38.35 -8.00
CA GLY A 70 27.50 37.55 -7.54
C GLY A 70 28.12 36.74 -8.66
N GLY A 71 28.72 35.60 -8.32
CA GLY A 71 29.41 34.71 -9.28
C GLY A 71 30.94 34.85 -9.24
N THR A 72 31.60 34.33 -10.26
CA THR A 72 33.07 34.31 -10.36
C THR A 72 33.53 35.35 -11.38
N LEU A 73 34.23 36.37 -10.88
CA LEU A 73 34.92 37.34 -11.72
C LEU A 73 36.24 36.73 -12.22
N ALA A 74 36.63 37.05 -13.45
CA ALA A 74 37.91 36.64 -14.01
C ALA A 74 38.61 37.82 -14.69
N CYS A 75 39.93 37.73 -14.85
CA CYS A 75 40.69 38.67 -15.67
C CYS A 75 40.68 38.24 -17.14
N ALA A 76 40.56 39.18 -18.08
CA ALA A 76 40.72 38.88 -19.50
C ALA A 76 42.18 38.48 -19.80
N ALA A 77 42.39 37.67 -20.84
CA ALA A 77 43.72 37.13 -21.17
C ALA A 77 44.74 38.21 -21.59
N ASP A 78 44.28 39.43 -21.89
CA ASP A 78 45.11 40.59 -22.21
C ASP A 78 45.32 41.54 -21.02
N CYS A 79 44.78 41.21 -19.84
CA CYS A 79 44.81 42.02 -18.61
C CYS A 79 44.24 43.45 -18.77
N GLY A 80 43.64 43.77 -19.91
CA GLY A 80 43.09 45.09 -20.23
C GLY A 80 41.66 45.30 -19.77
N SER A 81 41.00 44.25 -19.27
CA SER A 81 39.61 44.30 -18.82
C SER A 81 39.25 43.13 -17.90
N LEU A 82 38.16 43.30 -17.15
CA LEU A 82 37.53 42.22 -16.39
C LEU A 82 36.58 41.42 -17.28
N ASN A 83 36.59 40.10 -17.10
CA ASN A 83 35.66 39.17 -17.72
C ASN A 83 34.52 38.83 -16.75
N THR A 84 33.33 39.33 -17.05
CA THR A 84 32.11 39.14 -16.23
C THR A 84 31.26 37.96 -16.67
N ALA A 85 31.73 37.11 -17.61
CA ALA A 85 30.94 35.97 -18.11
C ALA A 85 30.62 34.93 -17.02
N GLY A 86 31.40 34.88 -15.94
CA GLY A 86 31.14 34.05 -14.77
C GLY A 86 30.29 34.72 -13.68
N CYS A 87 29.85 35.97 -13.89
CA CYS A 87 28.97 36.67 -12.95
C CYS A 87 27.49 36.35 -13.19
N SER A 88 26.72 36.28 -12.12
CA SER A 88 25.30 35.95 -12.11
C SER A 88 24.44 37.18 -11.80
N ASN A 89 23.31 37.32 -12.50
CA ASN A 89 22.36 38.42 -12.28
C ASN A 89 21.45 38.24 -11.04
N TYR A 90 21.42 37.03 -10.47
CA TYR A 90 20.73 36.71 -9.22
C TYR A 90 21.52 35.62 -8.48
N VAL A 91 21.55 35.63 -7.15
CA VAL A 91 22.23 34.61 -6.33
C VAL A 91 21.43 34.34 -5.06
N CYS A 92 20.71 33.22 -5.04
CA CYS A 92 19.94 32.80 -3.88
C CYS A 92 20.80 32.60 -2.62
N GLY A 93 20.38 33.22 -1.53
CA GLY A 93 21.02 33.22 -0.22
C GLY A 93 22.11 34.28 -0.05
N ASN A 94 22.15 35.31 -0.89
CA ASN A 94 23.14 36.40 -0.78
C ASN A 94 22.66 37.56 0.11
N GLY A 95 21.42 37.51 0.61
CA GLY A 95 20.80 38.52 1.46
C GLY A 95 20.14 39.67 0.70
N ALA A 96 19.95 39.56 -0.62
CA ALA A 96 19.23 40.53 -1.44
C ALA A 96 18.27 39.80 -2.38
N ILE A 97 17.08 40.38 -2.61
CA ILE A 97 16.08 39.80 -3.52
C ILE A 97 16.27 40.41 -4.92
N GLU A 98 16.84 39.65 -5.84
CA GLU A 98 17.09 40.08 -7.22
C GLU A 98 16.18 39.36 -8.21
N ALA A 99 15.68 40.05 -9.24
CA ALA A 99 14.84 39.39 -10.23
C ALA A 99 15.61 38.22 -10.91
N PRO A 100 15.06 36.98 -10.91
CA PRO A 100 13.64 36.61 -10.75
C PRO A 100 13.23 36.05 -9.37
N GLU A 101 14.00 36.27 -8.32
CA GLU A 101 13.71 35.80 -6.97
C GLU A 101 12.43 36.41 -6.40
N VAL A 102 11.72 35.62 -5.61
CA VAL A 102 10.55 36.06 -4.82
C VAL A 102 10.91 36.26 -3.35
N CYS A 103 12.05 35.72 -2.90
CA CYS A 103 12.59 35.75 -1.54
C CYS A 103 14.10 35.47 -1.57
N ASP A 104 14.84 35.77 -0.50
CA ASP A 104 16.25 35.39 -0.33
C ASP A 104 16.54 34.93 1.11
N GLY A 105 16.88 33.64 1.27
CA GLY A 105 17.22 33.07 2.57
C GLY A 105 16.08 33.23 3.59
N ALA A 106 16.27 34.11 4.58
CA ALA A 106 15.25 34.43 5.59
C ALA A 106 14.36 35.63 5.21
N ASP A 107 14.72 36.39 4.18
CA ASP A 107 13.93 37.49 3.67
C ASP A 107 12.85 36.97 2.72
N VAL A 108 11.62 36.88 3.24
CA VAL A 108 10.43 36.45 2.47
C VAL A 108 9.73 37.61 1.77
N ASN A 109 10.40 38.75 1.55
CA ASN A 109 9.85 39.92 0.85
C ASN A 109 8.57 40.50 1.49
N GLY A 110 8.43 40.36 2.82
CA GLY A 110 7.23 40.77 3.55
C GLY A 110 5.99 39.90 3.33
N GLU A 111 6.12 38.77 2.61
CA GLU A 111 5.08 37.75 2.51
C GLU A 111 4.94 36.97 3.84
N SER A 112 3.81 36.31 4.00
CA SER A 112 3.48 35.51 5.17
C SER A 112 2.68 34.29 4.76
N CYS A 113 2.54 33.32 5.66
CA CYS A 113 1.61 32.22 5.44
C CYS A 113 0.19 32.73 5.10
N ILE A 114 -0.23 33.86 5.70
CA ILE A 114 -1.53 34.48 5.42
C ILE A 114 -1.65 34.96 3.97
N SER A 115 -0.64 35.65 3.45
CA SER A 115 -0.67 36.13 2.07
C SER A 115 -0.52 35.01 1.04
N GLN A 116 0.03 33.86 1.45
CA GLN A 116 0.09 32.64 0.65
C GLN A 116 -1.15 31.73 0.78
N GLY A 117 -2.19 32.18 1.51
CA GLY A 117 -3.48 31.48 1.60
C GLY A 117 -3.69 30.58 2.82
N PHE A 118 -2.77 30.59 3.79
CA PHE A 118 -2.87 29.87 5.07
C PHE A 118 -3.35 30.81 6.18
N VAL A 119 -3.49 30.32 7.42
CA VAL A 119 -4.02 31.16 8.53
C VAL A 119 -2.92 31.64 9.48
N TRP A 120 -1.87 30.83 9.70
CA TRP A 120 -0.69 31.22 10.50
C TRP A 120 0.53 30.34 10.15
N GLY A 121 1.62 30.44 10.93
CA GLY A 121 2.86 29.71 10.71
C GLY A 121 4.02 30.60 10.27
N THR A 122 5.14 29.97 9.90
CA THR A 122 6.37 30.68 9.48
C THR A 122 6.61 30.38 8.00
N LEU A 123 6.49 31.40 7.15
CA LEU A 123 6.84 31.27 5.73
C LEU A 123 8.36 31.25 5.59
N ALA A 124 8.89 30.38 4.75
CA ALA A 124 10.32 30.31 4.44
C ALA A 124 10.57 30.49 2.95
N CYS A 125 11.82 30.78 2.58
CA CYS A 125 12.24 30.82 1.19
C CYS A 125 12.69 29.43 0.74
N ALA A 126 12.23 28.96 -0.43
CA ALA A 126 12.70 27.70 -0.98
C ALA A 126 14.17 27.80 -1.41
N SER A 127 14.88 26.68 -1.47
CA SER A 127 16.33 26.63 -1.74
C SER A 127 16.78 27.21 -3.11
N GLY A 128 15.83 27.51 -3.99
CA GLY A 128 16.09 28.15 -5.29
C GLY A 128 15.61 29.60 -5.38
N CYS A 129 15.03 30.17 -4.32
CA CYS A 129 14.53 31.55 -4.25
C CYS A 129 13.44 31.95 -5.27
N LEU A 130 12.99 31.04 -6.15
CA LEU A 130 11.92 31.29 -7.13
C LEU A 130 10.51 31.02 -6.59
N THR A 131 10.40 30.39 -5.43
CA THR A 131 9.13 30.03 -4.77
C THR A 131 9.28 30.15 -3.25
N PHE A 132 8.15 30.24 -2.54
CA PHE A 132 8.12 30.10 -1.08
C PHE A 132 8.04 28.63 -0.66
N ASP A 133 8.59 28.32 0.50
CA ASP A 133 8.39 27.06 1.21
C ASP A 133 7.28 27.25 2.25
N THR A 134 6.15 26.58 2.02
CA THR A 134 4.94 26.66 2.85
C THR A 134 4.81 25.49 3.82
N SER A 135 5.82 24.63 3.96
CA SER A 135 5.75 23.42 4.81
C SER A 135 5.56 23.72 6.31
N ALA A 136 5.93 24.92 6.76
CA ALA A 136 5.72 25.40 8.12
C ALA A 136 4.55 26.40 8.25
N CYS A 137 3.73 26.53 7.21
CA CYS A 137 2.45 27.23 7.27
C CYS A 137 1.36 26.28 7.79
N LEU A 138 0.47 26.82 8.61
CA LEU A 138 -0.56 26.06 9.31
C LEU A 138 -1.94 26.61 8.96
N ASP A 139 -2.88 25.70 8.74
CA ASP A 139 -4.29 26.03 8.69
C ASP A 139 -4.84 26.08 10.13
N GLN A 140 -5.70 27.04 10.47
CA GLN A 140 -6.18 27.24 11.86
C GLN A 140 -7.14 26.14 12.33
N TYR A 141 -7.61 25.36 11.37
CA TYR A 141 -8.67 24.38 11.49
C TYR A 141 -8.16 22.99 11.89
N CYS A 142 -6.86 22.68 11.76
CA CYS A 142 -6.40 21.32 12.06
C CYS A 142 -5.40 21.24 13.21
N GLY A 143 -5.65 20.33 14.16
CA GLY A 143 -4.80 20.01 15.30
C GLY A 143 -5.13 20.75 16.59
N ASN A 144 -6.34 21.32 16.71
CA ASN A 144 -6.83 22.03 17.88
C ASN A 144 -7.85 21.20 18.73
N ASP A 145 -8.14 19.95 18.35
CA ASP A 145 -9.12 19.03 18.94
C ASP A 145 -10.58 19.56 18.95
N ALA A 146 -10.92 20.51 18.09
CA ALA A 146 -12.27 21.00 17.89
C ALA A 146 -12.61 20.98 16.39
N ILE A 147 -13.85 20.57 16.07
CA ILE A 147 -14.30 20.49 14.67
C ILE A 147 -14.89 21.84 14.26
N GLU A 148 -14.21 22.55 13.37
CA GLU A 148 -14.68 23.77 12.74
C GLU A 148 -14.84 23.62 11.22
N SER A 149 -15.60 24.53 10.58
CA SER A 149 -15.78 24.48 9.13
C SER A 149 -14.47 24.98 8.47
N PRO A 150 -13.79 24.18 7.63
CA PRO A 150 -14.33 23.09 6.78
C PRO A 150 -13.90 21.65 7.12
N GLU A 151 -13.45 21.35 8.34
CA GLU A 151 -12.93 20.04 8.74
C GLU A 151 -13.97 18.90 8.72
N VAL A 152 -13.49 17.69 8.48
CA VAL A 152 -14.23 16.44 8.69
C VAL A 152 -14.00 15.90 10.10
N CYS A 153 -12.79 16.12 10.65
CA CYS A 153 -12.35 15.74 11.98
C CYS A 153 -11.20 16.65 12.44
N ASP A 154 -10.86 16.65 13.74
CA ASP A 154 -9.62 17.28 14.25
C ASP A 154 -9.08 16.45 15.42
N GLY A 155 -7.88 15.89 15.26
CA GLY A 155 -7.21 15.15 16.32
C GLY A 155 -8.08 13.97 16.81
N THR A 156 -8.58 14.07 18.03
CA THR A 156 -9.49 13.07 18.62
C THR A 156 -10.97 13.36 18.38
N ALA A 157 -11.31 14.54 17.87
CA ALA A 157 -12.66 14.93 17.52
C ALA A 157 -13.04 14.37 16.14
N LEU A 158 -13.62 13.17 16.13
CA LEU A 158 -13.95 12.41 14.90
C LEU A 158 -15.41 12.59 14.43
N ASN A 159 -16.12 13.61 14.92
CA ASN A 159 -17.54 13.86 14.60
C ASN A 159 -18.50 12.68 14.92
N GLY A 160 -18.11 11.79 15.83
CA GLY A 160 -18.85 10.56 16.14
C GLY A 160 -18.63 9.42 15.13
N GLU A 161 -17.76 9.61 14.15
CA GLU A 161 -17.32 8.57 13.22
C GLU A 161 -16.45 7.53 13.93
N THR A 162 -16.48 6.32 13.40
CA THR A 162 -15.80 5.13 13.92
C THR A 162 -15.31 4.29 12.74
N CYS A 163 -14.43 3.32 12.98
CA CYS A 163 -14.09 2.35 11.95
C CYS A 163 -15.35 1.69 11.35
N ALA A 164 -16.40 1.49 12.15
CA ALA A 164 -17.67 0.93 11.69
C ALA A 164 -18.40 1.81 10.67
N SER A 165 -18.43 3.12 10.91
CA SER A 165 -19.11 4.04 9.99
C SER A 165 -18.31 4.30 8.72
N GLN A 166 -17.00 4.02 8.74
CA GLN A 166 -16.13 4.04 7.57
C GLN A 166 -16.10 2.70 6.80
N GLY A 167 -17.03 1.77 7.10
CA GLY A 167 -17.20 0.52 6.37
C GLY A 167 -16.41 -0.68 6.93
N CYS A 168 -15.64 -0.50 8.00
CA CYS A 168 -14.95 -1.60 8.67
C CYS A 168 -15.86 -2.30 9.69
N ARG A 169 -15.48 -3.47 10.22
CA ARG A 169 -16.28 -4.25 11.18
C ARG A 169 -16.23 -3.71 12.62
N GLY A 170 -15.81 -2.47 12.81
CA GLY A 170 -15.93 -1.71 14.06
C GLY A 170 -14.90 -2.01 15.14
N THR A 171 -13.85 -2.80 14.85
CA THR A 171 -12.67 -2.89 15.72
C THR A 171 -11.60 -1.88 15.30
N GLY A 172 -10.70 -1.53 16.21
CA GLY A 172 -9.63 -0.54 15.97
C GLY A 172 -9.96 0.88 16.46
N THR A 173 -9.10 1.82 16.12
CA THR A 173 -9.24 3.25 16.43
C THR A 173 -9.21 4.03 15.12
N LEU A 174 -10.30 4.72 14.80
CA LEU A 174 -10.34 5.63 13.67
C LEU A 174 -9.46 6.85 14.00
N LEU A 175 -8.68 7.31 13.03
CA LEU A 175 -7.79 8.47 13.18
C LEU A 175 -8.23 9.58 12.23
N CYS A 176 -7.83 10.81 12.55
CA CYS A 176 -7.99 11.95 11.65
C CYS A 176 -6.70 12.13 10.85
N ILE A 177 -6.78 12.40 9.54
CA ILE A 177 -5.57 12.72 8.76
C ILE A 177 -5.04 14.11 9.17
N ASP A 178 -3.73 14.33 8.95
CA ASP A 178 -3.02 15.54 9.41
C ASP A 178 -3.54 16.87 8.81
N ASP A 179 -4.32 16.82 7.72
CA ASP A 179 -4.95 18.00 7.11
C ASP A 179 -6.45 18.15 7.43
N CYS A 180 -7.01 17.25 8.25
CA CYS A 180 -8.39 17.26 8.72
C CYS A 180 -9.46 17.17 7.61
N THR A 181 -9.10 16.75 6.39
CA THR A 181 -10.04 16.65 5.26
C THR A 181 -10.69 15.28 5.11
N ASP A 182 -10.19 14.26 5.80
CA ASP A 182 -10.68 12.87 5.75
C ASP A 182 -10.27 12.07 7.00
N PHE A 183 -10.61 10.79 7.05
CA PHE A 183 -10.19 9.87 8.10
C PHE A 183 -9.02 8.98 7.66
N ASP A 184 -8.17 8.62 8.62
CA ASP A 184 -7.13 7.60 8.47
C ASP A 184 -7.62 6.26 9.05
N LEU A 185 -7.71 5.25 8.19
CA LEU A 185 -8.13 3.89 8.54
C LEU A 185 -6.99 3.00 9.03
N THR A 186 -5.73 3.46 9.04
CA THR A 186 -4.59 2.63 9.48
C THR A 186 -4.76 2.12 10.91
N GLY A 187 -5.38 2.92 11.79
CA GLY A 187 -5.73 2.49 13.15
C GLY A 187 -6.93 1.54 13.24
N CYS A 188 -7.71 1.40 12.15
CA CYS A 188 -8.76 0.40 12.00
C CYS A 188 -8.21 -0.95 11.54
N TYR A 189 -7.00 -1.01 11.00
CA TYR A 189 -6.44 -2.26 10.48
C TYR A 189 -6.02 -3.21 11.59
N ALA A 190 -6.37 -4.48 11.44
CA ALA A 190 -5.93 -5.55 12.33
C ALA A 190 -4.54 -6.10 11.94
N GLY A 191 -4.06 -5.77 10.74
CA GLY A 191 -2.80 -6.24 10.16
C GLY A 191 -2.96 -7.57 9.41
N HIS A 192 -4.16 -7.86 8.91
CA HIS A 192 -4.52 -9.12 8.27
C HIS A 192 -5.16 -8.87 6.91
N ASP A 193 -4.86 -9.74 5.94
CA ASP A 193 -5.37 -9.69 4.57
C ASP A 193 -5.40 -11.14 4.04
N GLU A 194 -6.51 -11.85 4.27
CA GLU A 194 -6.62 -13.28 4.00
C GLU A 194 -6.63 -13.64 2.52
N ASP A 195 -6.98 -12.71 1.65
CA ASP A 195 -7.06 -12.94 0.21
C ASP A 195 -5.98 -12.25 -0.62
N GLY A 196 -5.21 -11.36 0.00
CA GLY A 196 -4.02 -10.73 -0.55
C GLY A 196 -4.32 -9.59 -1.51
N ASP A 197 -5.43 -8.87 -1.34
CA ASP A 197 -5.83 -7.77 -2.22
C ASP A 197 -5.39 -6.38 -1.75
N THR A 198 -4.68 -6.30 -0.63
CA THR A 198 -4.15 -5.10 0.04
C THR A 198 -5.15 -4.29 0.87
N VAL A 199 -6.40 -4.74 0.98
CA VAL A 199 -7.38 -4.21 1.93
C VAL A 199 -7.37 -5.08 3.20
N ASP A 200 -7.27 -4.45 4.37
CA ASP A 200 -7.26 -5.20 5.63
C ASP A 200 -8.61 -5.88 5.88
N ASP A 201 -8.62 -7.13 6.37
CA ASP A 201 -9.85 -7.91 6.52
C ASP A 201 -10.91 -7.25 7.40
N ASN A 202 -10.50 -6.39 8.35
CA ASN A 202 -11.44 -5.63 9.17
C ASN A 202 -12.20 -4.58 8.35
N CYS A 203 -11.62 -4.08 7.26
CA CYS A 203 -12.21 -3.09 6.35
C CYS A 203 -12.58 -3.64 4.97
N ASP A 204 -12.30 -4.91 4.71
CA ASP A 204 -12.62 -5.58 3.46
C ASP A 204 -14.07 -6.10 3.44
N ASN A 205 -14.86 -5.63 2.46
CA ASN A 205 -16.22 -6.09 2.21
C ASN A 205 -16.30 -7.48 1.56
N CYS A 206 -15.16 -8.07 1.19
CA CYS A 206 -15.00 -9.44 0.73
C CYS A 206 -13.68 -10.10 1.21
N PRO A 207 -13.50 -10.39 2.53
CA PRO A 207 -12.23 -10.86 3.14
C PRO A 207 -11.61 -12.15 2.60
N THR A 208 -12.30 -12.81 1.69
CA THR A 208 -11.88 -14.07 1.09
C THR A 208 -11.96 -14.01 -0.43
N TYR A 209 -12.26 -12.88 -1.05
CA TYR A 209 -12.37 -12.73 -2.50
C TYR A 209 -11.80 -11.39 -2.97
N THR A 210 -10.56 -11.45 -3.45
CA THR A 210 -9.80 -10.32 -3.96
C THR A 210 -10.65 -9.34 -4.76
N ASN A 211 -10.79 -8.12 -4.25
CA ASN A 211 -11.60 -7.06 -4.84
C ASN A 211 -11.12 -5.67 -4.40
N LEU A 212 -9.86 -5.33 -4.67
CA LEU A 212 -9.22 -4.03 -4.34
C LEU A 212 -10.10 -2.76 -4.55
N SER A 213 -11.02 -2.75 -5.52
CA SER A 213 -11.93 -1.61 -5.72
C SER A 213 -13.04 -1.47 -4.67
N GLN A 214 -13.21 -2.48 -3.79
CA GLN A 214 -14.24 -2.57 -2.76
C GLN A 214 -15.65 -2.24 -3.29
N ALA A 215 -15.94 -2.66 -4.53
CA ALA A 215 -17.21 -2.39 -5.19
C ALA A 215 -18.37 -3.06 -4.42
N ASN A 216 -19.39 -2.27 -4.09
CA ASN A 216 -20.57 -2.66 -3.33
C ASN A 216 -21.75 -1.82 -3.84
N ALA A 217 -22.44 -2.32 -4.86
CA ALA A 217 -23.38 -1.55 -5.65
C ALA A 217 -24.67 -1.16 -4.91
N ASP A 218 -25.08 -1.96 -3.92
CA ASP A 218 -26.29 -1.73 -3.14
C ASP A 218 -26.03 -1.20 -1.72
N GLY A 219 -24.77 -1.19 -1.27
CA GLY A 219 -24.33 -0.52 -0.06
C GLY A 219 -24.63 -1.30 1.22
N ASP A 220 -24.78 -2.62 1.15
CA ASP A 220 -25.15 -3.45 2.32
C ASP A 220 -23.97 -3.92 3.18
N GLY A 221 -22.74 -3.77 2.65
CA GLY A 221 -21.49 -4.09 3.33
C GLY A 221 -20.86 -5.40 2.89
N VAL A 222 -21.45 -6.09 1.90
CA VAL A 222 -20.88 -7.21 1.18
C VAL A 222 -20.46 -6.74 -0.22
N GLY A 223 -19.24 -7.04 -0.65
CA GLY A 223 -18.79 -6.63 -1.98
C GLY A 223 -19.40 -7.47 -3.11
N ASP A 224 -19.58 -6.84 -4.28
CA ASP A 224 -20.18 -7.45 -5.48
C ASP A 224 -19.51 -8.79 -5.85
N THR A 225 -18.21 -8.92 -5.58
CA THR A 225 -17.39 -10.10 -5.91
C THR A 225 -17.78 -11.33 -5.07
N CYS A 226 -18.10 -11.15 -3.79
CA CYS A 226 -18.37 -12.24 -2.85
C CYS A 226 -19.85 -12.37 -2.47
N GLU A 227 -20.71 -11.47 -2.92
CA GLU A 227 -22.13 -11.45 -2.59
C GLU A 227 -22.88 -12.69 -3.12
N SER A 228 -22.73 -13.00 -4.41
CA SER A 228 -23.46 -14.11 -5.04
C SER A 228 -22.58 -15.04 -5.89
N PRO A 229 -21.72 -15.86 -5.27
CA PRO A 229 -21.05 -16.96 -5.96
C PRO A 229 -22.06 -17.83 -6.74
N ALA A 230 -21.86 -17.90 -8.05
CA ALA A 230 -22.63 -18.75 -8.96
C ALA A 230 -24.16 -18.49 -8.96
N GLY A 231 -24.61 -17.26 -8.73
CA GLY A 231 -26.03 -16.86 -8.83
C GLY A 231 -26.90 -17.38 -7.67
N ALA A 232 -26.33 -17.49 -6.47
CA ALA A 232 -27.07 -17.72 -5.24
C ALA A 232 -27.93 -16.48 -4.87
N GLY A 233 -28.77 -16.57 -3.83
CA GLY A 233 -29.42 -15.38 -3.30
C GLY A 233 -28.38 -14.37 -2.80
N ALA A 234 -28.65 -13.08 -3.01
CA ALA A 234 -27.88 -11.96 -2.48
C ALA A 234 -27.70 -12.11 -0.96
N LEU A 235 -26.49 -11.85 -0.48
CA LEU A 235 -26.13 -11.85 0.94
C LEU A 235 -26.14 -10.40 1.40
N SER A 236 -26.83 -10.11 2.50
CA SER A 236 -27.11 -8.75 2.94
C SER A 236 -26.14 -8.19 3.98
N SER A 237 -25.28 -9.04 4.56
CA SER A 237 -24.25 -8.62 5.52
C SER A 237 -23.22 -9.70 5.81
N ILE A 238 -22.01 -9.29 6.21
CA ILE A 238 -21.04 -10.15 6.91
C ILE A 238 -21.33 -10.07 8.41
N SER A 239 -22.11 -11.03 8.91
CA SER A 239 -22.57 -11.06 10.30
C SER A 239 -21.52 -11.55 11.29
N PHE A 240 -20.55 -12.36 10.84
CA PHE A 240 -19.40 -12.77 11.64
C PHE A 240 -18.24 -13.17 10.74
N PHE A 241 -17.04 -12.72 11.09
CA PHE A 241 -15.79 -13.08 10.43
C PHE A 241 -14.76 -13.51 11.47
N GLU A 242 -14.07 -14.62 11.21
CA GLU A 242 -13.00 -15.14 12.04
C GLU A 242 -11.78 -15.47 11.18
N PRO A 243 -10.69 -14.69 11.29
CA PRO A 243 -9.37 -15.00 10.70
C PRO A 243 -8.53 -15.99 11.54
N PHE A 244 -9.05 -16.44 12.69
CA PHE A 244 -8.38 -17.37 13.60
C PHE A 244 -7.10 -16.83 14.27
N LEU A 245 -7.08 -15.52 14.56
CA LEU A 245 -6.08 -14.90 15.44
C LEU A 245 -6.12 -15.44 16.85
N THR A 246 -7.28 -15.93 17.27
CA THR A 246 -7.47 -16.66 18.51
C THR A 246 -8.54 -17.72 18.33
N ILE A 247 -8.42 -18.82 19.06
CA ILE A 247 -9.48 -19.84 19.13
C ILE A 247 -10.45 -19.59 20.29
N THR A 248 -10.41 -18.41 20.90
CA THR A 248 -11.28 -18.05 22.02
C THR A 248 -12.74 -18.06 21.59
N GLY A 249 -13.59 -18.72 22.39
CA GLY A 249 -15.02 -18.81 22.09
C GLY A 249 -15.38 -19.87 21.04
N TRP A 250 -14.53 -20.86 20.84
CA TRP A 250 -14.84 -22.04 20.05
C TRP A 250 -14.92 -23.29 20.93
N THR A 251 -15.87 -24.18 20.64
CA THR A 251 -16.03 -25.49 21.30
C THR A 251 -15.55 -26.60 20.38
N LEU A 252 -14.71 -27.48 20.93
CA LEU A 252 -14.09 -28.59 20.22
C LEU A 252 -14.80 -29.89 20.57
N THR A 253 -15.21 -30.65 19.57
CA THR A 253 -15.79 -31.98 19.73
C THR A 253 -15.07 -32.99 18.84
N GLY A 254 -14.32 -33.90 19.46
CA GLY A 254 -13.53 -34.91 18.73
C GLY A 254 -12.27 -34.35 18.06
N GLY A 255 -11.32 -35.24 17.80
CA GLY A 255 -10.01 -34.89 17.23
C GLY A 255 -9.20 -33.90 18.07
N THR A 256 -8.26 -33.22 17.42
CA THR A 256 -7.47 -32.13 18.01
C THR A 256 -7.55 -30.89 17.14
N TRP A 257 -7.64 -29.72 17.75
CA TRP A 257 -7.58 -28.43 17.08
C TRP A 257 -6.42 -27.61 17.64
N THR A 258 -5.56 -27.10 16.77
CA THR A 258 -4.36 -26.35 17.16
C THR A 258 -4.32 -25.03 16.41
N GLN A 259 -4.27 -23.93 17.15
CA GLN A 259 -4.04 -22.59 16.60
C GLN A 259 -2.59 -22.47 16.09
N GLN A 260 -2.41 -21.84 14.93
CA GLN A 260 -1.13 -21.33 14.44
C GLN A 260 -1.27 -19.83 14.15
N THR A 261 -0.23 -19.20 13.61
CA THR A 261 -0.34 -17.83 13.10
C THR A 261 -1.38 -17.80 11.98
N ASP A 262 -2.51 -17.13 12.22
CA ASP A 262 -3.55 -16.85 11.23
C ASP A 262 -4.26 -18.06 10.62
N LEU A 263 -4.33 -19.16 11.38
CA LEU A 263 -5.12 -20.33 11.00
C LEU A 263 -5.38 -21.24 12.20
N VAL A 264 -6.41 -22.08 12.04
CA VAL A 264 -6.63 -23.23 12.92
C VAL A 264 -6.43 -24.54 12.16
N ARG A 265 -5.66 -25.46 12.75
CA ARG A 265 -5.45 -26.81 12.23
C ARG A 265 -6.39 -27.79 12.94
N GLY A 266 -7.32 -28.37 12.20
CA GLY A 266 -8.11 -29.53 12.64
C GLY A 266 -7.43 -30.83 12.25
N ASN A 267 -7.37 -31.79 13.17
CA ASN A 267 -6.83 -33.13 12.92
C ASN A 267 -7.79 -34.19 13.48
N SER A 268 -8.17 -35.11 12.61
CA SER A 268 -8.99 -36.27 12.92
C SER A 268 -8.45 -37.49 12.18
N GLY A 269 -8.41 -38.67 12.79
CA GLY A 269 -7.86 -39.87 12.15
C GLY A 269 -8.59 -41.14 12.56
N GLY A 270 -8.35 -42.23 11.84
CA GLY A 270 -8.96 -43.53 12.13
C GLY A 270 -10.48 -43.55 11.92
N ASN A 271 -10.96 -42.91 10.84
CA ASN A 271 -12.39 -42.82 10.51
C ASN A 271 -13.23 -42.09 11.59
N THR A 272 -12.65 -41.07 12.22
CA THR A 272 -13.34 -40.24 13.23
C THR A 272 -13.61 -38.83 12.71
N SER A 273 -14.56 -38.13 13.35
CA SER A 273 -14.87 -36.71 13.07
C SER A 273 -14.28 -35.81 14.15
N ALA A 274 -13.77 -34.66 13.73
CA ALA A 274 -13.47 -33.51 14.56
C ALA A 274 -14.38 -32.35 14.14
N VAL A 275 -14.99 -31.68 15.11
CA VAL A 275 -15.91 -30.56 14.88
C VAL A 275 -15.49 -29.38 15.76
N PHE A 276 -15.51 -28.19 15.19
CA PHE A 276 -15.13 -26.94 15.84
C PHE A 276 -16.26 -25.93 15.69
N ILE A 277 -16.98 -25.65 16.76
CA ILE A 277 -18.22 -24.86 16.74
C ILE A 277 -18.01 -23.49 17.37
N ARG A 278 -18.48 -22.43 16.71
CA ARG A 278 -18.43 -21.08 17.26
C ARG A 278 -19.47 -20.90 18.36
N ASN A 279 -19.03 -20.59 19.58
CA ASN A 279 -19.93 -20.33 20.70
C ASN A 279 -20.65 -18.99 20.52
N GLY A 280 -21.93 -18.96 20.88
CA GLY A 280 -22.75 -17.74 20.80
C GLY A 280 -23.21 -17.37 19.38
N LEU A 281 -22.76 -18.08 18.34
CA LEU A 281 -23.25 -17.92 16.99
C LEU A 281 -24.54 -18.71 16.80
N ALA A 282 -25.67 -18.02 16.79
CA ALA A 282 -26.99 -18.61 16.58
C ALA A 282 -27.49 -18.34 15.16
N LEU A 283 -27.44 -19.35 14.30
CA LEU A 283 -27.98 -19.28 12.95
C LEU A 283 -29.52 -19.30 12.99
N PRO A 284 -30.19 -18.48 12.15
CA PRO A 284 -31.62 -18.52 11.95
C PRO A 284 -32.06 -19.81 11.24
N ALA A 285 -33.37 -19.94 11.05
CA ALA A 285 -33.98 -21.10 10.40
C ALA A 285 -33.59 -21.28 8.92
N ASN A 286 -33.16 -20.20 8.26
CA ASN A 286 -33.03 -20.05 6.82
C ASN A 286 -32.38 -18.70 6.52
N ASN A 287 -32.16 -18.42 5.22
CA ASN A 287 -31.54 -17.21 4.69
C ASN A 287 -30.25 -16.86 5.41
N TYR A 288 -29.28 -17.76 5.24
CA TYR A 288 -27.92 -17.49 5.67
C TYR A 288 -26.93 -18.24 4.80
N SER A 289 -25.67 -17.83 4.93
CA SER A 289 -24.55 -18.56 4.37
C SER A 289 -23.43 -18.73 5.38
N VAL A 290 -22.73 -19.86 5.32
CA VAL A 290 -21.50 -20.08 6.08
C VAL A 290 -20.38 -20.52 5.16
N GLU A 291 -19.21 -19.93 5.32
CA GLU A 291 -18.04 -20.17 4.47
C GLU A 291 -16.81 -20.52 5.31
N THR A 292 -15.92 -21.29 4.70
CA THR A 292 -14.53 -21.37 5.15
C THR A 292 -13.55 -21.45 3.99
N THR A 293 -12.40 -20.81 4.17
CA THR A 293 -11.21 -20.93 3.32
C THR A 293 -10.19 -21.85 3.99
N TYR A 294 -9.69 -22.85 3.27
CA TYR A 294 -8.85 -23.89 3.85
C TYR A 294 -7.96 -24.61 2.83
N TYR A 295 -7.01 -25.40 3.33
CA TYR A 295 -6.23 -26.33 2.53
C TYR A 295 -5.90 -27.60 3.30
N TYR A 296 -5.73 -28.67 2.53
CA TYR A 296 -5.27 -29.95 3.05
C TYR A 296 -3.76 -29.97 3.22
N ASN A 297 -3.29 -30.55 4.34
CA ASN A 297 -1.87 -30.80 4.55
C ASN A 297 -1.40 -31.99 3.70
N ALA A 298 -0.08 -32.09 3.51
CA ALA A 298 0.53 -33.17 2.72
C ALA A 298 0.35 -34.57 3.33
N ASN A 299 0.16 -34.66 4.65
CA ASN A 299 -0.06 -35.92 5.34
C ASN A 299 -1.51 -36.37 5.16
N ASP A 300 -1.68 -37.52 4.54
CA ASP A 300 -2.96 -38.15 4.31
C ASP A 300 -3.17 -39.37 5.22
N THR A 301 -4.37 -39.49 5.80
CA THR A 301 -4.85 -40.69 6.46
C THR A 301 -5.79 -41.42 5.51
N ALA A 302 -5.52 -42.68 5.18
CA ALA A 302 -6.22 -43.37 4.10
C ALA A 302 -7.77 -43.28 4.17
N GLY A 303 -8.35 -42.67 3.12
CA GLY A 303 -9.73 -42.83 2.66
C GLY A 303 -10.77 -41.97 3.39
N GLY A 304 -11.59 -41.26 2.59
CA GLY A 304 -12.71 -40.48 3.10
C GLY A 304 -12.21 -39.24 3.83
N ASN A 305 -11.54 -38.37 3.10
CA ASN A 305 -10.77 -37.26 3.62
C ASN A 305 -11.56 -35.97 3.42
N TYR A 306 -12.41 -35.63 4.38
CA TYR A 306 -13.40 -34.57 4.24
C TYR A 306 -13.07 -33.36 5.10
N SER A 307 -13.29 -32.17 4.54
CA SER A 307 -13.23 -30.90 5.26
C SER A 307 -14.19 -29.88 4.68
N GLY A 308 -14.60 -28.92 5.52
CA GLY A 308 -15.50 -27.83 5.14
C GLY A 308 -16.27 -27.31 6.34
N VAL A 309 -17.48 -26.83 6.08
CA VAL A 309 -18.35 -26.20 7.08
C VAL A 309 -19.39 -27.17 7.62
N THR A 310 -19.75 -27.00 8.88
CA THR A 310 -20.94 -27.60 9.50
C THR A 310 -21.86 -26.49 10.01
N PHE A 311 -23.17 -26.74 9.92
CA PHE A 311 -24.20 -25.75 10.24
C PHE A 311 -25.48 -26.43 10.73
N ALA A 312 -26.40 -25.64 11.27
CA ALA A 312 -27.55 -26.11 12.04
C ALA A 312 -27.17 -27.16 13.10
N TYR A 313 -25.98 -27.00 13.69
CA TYR A 313 -25.45 -27.91 14.70
C TYR A 313 -26.24 -27.75 15.99
N LYS A 314 -26.83 -28.84 16.47
CA LYS A 314 -27.60 -28.88 17.71
C LYS A 314 -27.10 -29.99 18.60
N THR A 315 -27.09 -29.70 19.90
CA THR A 315 -26.84 -30.68 20.94
C THR A 315 -28.08 -30.87 21.81
N ASP A 316 -28.18 -32.04 22.44
CA ASP A 316 -29.07 -32.20 23.59
C ASP A 316 -28.53 -31.45 24.82
N ALA A 317 -29.28 -31.52 25.93
CA ALA A 317 -28.87 -30.91 27.20
C ALA A 317 -27.56 -31.49 27.77
N GLY A 318 -27.15 -32.68 27.32
CA GLY A 318 -25.89 -33.33 27.69
C GLY A 318 -24.71 -32.95 26.79
N GLY A 319 -24.92 -32.08 25.79
CA GLY A 319 -23.87 -31.68 24.84
C GLY A 319 -23.63 -32.70 23.71
N THR A 320 -24.46 -33.76 23.62
CA THR A 320 -24.35 -34.73 22.53
C THR A 320 -25.00 -34.18 21.28
N MET A 321 -24.28 -34.22 20.15
CA MET A 321 -24.84 -33.80 18.86
C MET A 321 -26.08 -34.63 18.52
N VAL A 322 -27.19 -33.96 18.20
CA VAL A 322 -28.47 -34.61 17.82
C VAL A 322 -28.83 -34.37 16.35
N SER A 323 -28.40 -33.25 15.78
CA SER A 323 -28.58 -32.93 14.37
C SER A 323 -27.52 -31.94 13.90
N ALA A 324 -27.09 -32.08 12.65
CA ALA A 324 -26.23 -31.12 11.97
C ALA A 324 -26.32 -31.36 10.46
N PHE A 325 -25.90 -30.37 9.68
CA PHE A 325 -25.60 -30.54 8.26
C PHE A 325 -24.15 -30.13 8.00
N ALA A 326 -23.60 -30.57 6.88
CA ALA A 326 -22.29 -30.14 6.45
C ALA A 326 -22.18 -30.08 4.92
N CYS A 327 -21.46 -29.07 4.45
CA CYS A 327 -20.93 -29.01 3.09
C CYS A 327 -19.45 -29.37 3.18
N LEU A 328 -19.07 -30.49 2.58
CA LEU A 328 -17.71 -31.01 2.69
C LEU A 328 -17.17 -31.37 1.32
N TYR A 329 -15.88 -31.13 1.12
CA TYR A 329 -15.17 -31.63 -0.05
C TYR A 329 -14.27 -32.77 0.38
N GLU A 330 -14.25 -33.82 -0.44
CA GLU A 330 -13.42 -35.01 -0.29
C GLU A 330 -12.27 -34.95 -1.29
N ARG A 331 -11.02 -34.98 -0.82
CA ARG A 331 -9.88 -34.70 -1.69
C ARG A 331 -9.47 -35.86 -2.59
N ASP A 332 -9.68 -37.12 -2.20
CA ASP A 332 -9.16 -38.27 -2.96
C ASP A 332 -9.95 -38.47 -4.26
N ASN A 333 -11.28 -38.41 -4.15
CA ASN A 333 -12.21 -38.56 -5.26
C ASN A 333 -12.72 -37.21 -5.80
N LYS A 334 -12.23 -36.09 -5.24
CA LYS A 334 -12.61 -34.73 -5.60
C LYS A 334 -14.12 -34.50 -5.55
N ARG A 335 -14.77 -34.91 -4.47
CA ARG A 335 -16.22 -34.89 -4.34
C ARG A 335 -16.70 -33.79 -3.42
N LEU A 336 -17.59 -32.94 -3.89
CA LEU A 336 -18.38 -32.05 -3.03
C LEU A 336 -19.62 -32.80 -2.54
N GLU A 337 -19.93 -32.72 -1.25
CA GLU A 337 -21.01 -33.48 -0.62
C GLU A 337 -21.81 -32.67 0.40
N ILE A 338 -23.14 -32.87 0.37
CA ILE A 338 -24.07 -32.46 1.42
C ILE A 338 -24.29 -33.64 2.35
N TRP A 339 -23.99 -33.45 3.64
CA TRP A 339 -24.18 -34.44 4.68
C TRP A 339 -25.24 -34.00 5.68
N GLU A 340 -26.00 -34.97 6.20
CA GLU A 340 -26.93 -34.78 7.31
C GLU A 340 -26.61 -35.75 8.45
N PHE A 341 -26.51 -35.24 9.66
CA PHE A 341 -26.44 -36.02 10.87
C PHE A 341 -27.82 -36.15 11.52
N GLY A 342 -28.20 -37.38 11.85
CA GLY A 342 -29.40 -37.68 12.62
C GLY A 342 -29.39 -39.12 13.10
N GLY A 343 -29.95 -39.38 14.29
CA GLY A 343 -29.98 -40.72 14.87
C GLY A 343 -28.59 -41.33 15.13
N GLY A 344 -27.58 -40.50 15.38
CA GLY A 344 -26.21 -40.94 15.66
C GLY A 344 -25.34 -41.19 14.43
N VAL A 345 -25.84 -40.97 13.21
CA VAL A 345 -25.15 -41.33 11.97
C VAL A 345 -25.15 -40.18 10.96
N TRP A 346 -24.01 -40.00 10.27
CA TRP A 346 -23.88 -39.11 9.13
C TRP A 346 -24.30 -39.81 7.83
N ASN A 347 -25.18 -39.18 7.07
CA ASN A 347 -25.67 -39.70 5.79
C ASN A 347 -25.40 -38.67 4.68
N SER A 348 -24.74 -39.11 3.59
CA SER A 348 -24.59 -38.28 2.39
C SER A 348 -25.94 -38.17 1.69
N ARG A 349 -26.37 -36.93 1.42
CA ARG A 349 -27.66 -36.60 0.79
C ARG A 349 -27.53 -36.28 -0.68
N ARG A 350 -26.40 -35.66 -1.04
CA ARG A 350 -26.08 -35.28 -2.41
C ARG A 350 -24.57 -35.21 -2.54
N ASN A 351 -24.05 -35.66 -3.67
CA ASN A 351 -22.64 -35.48 -4.02
C ASN A 351 -22.49 -35.26 -5.52
N ALA A 352 -21.37 -34.64 -5.90
CA ALA A 352 -20.90 -34.53 -7.27
C ALA A 352 -19.37 -34.48 -7.29
N THR A 353 -18.76 -35.00 -8.36
CA THR A 353 -17.34 -34.79 -8.61
C THR A 353 -17.11 -33.37 -9.11
N ILE A 354 -16.13 -32.69 -8.52
CA ILE A 354 -15.69 -31.36 -8.92
C ILE A 354 -14.46 -31.49 -9.79
N THR A 355 -14.49 -30.83 -10.95
CA THR A 355 -13.32 -30.70 -11.81
C THR A 355 -12.38 -29.66 -11.20
N THR A 356 -11.26 -30.12 -10.64
CA THR A 356 -10.23 -29.26 -10.06
C THR A 356 -8.84 -29.87 -10.21
N ASN A 357 -7.83 -28.99 -10.30
CA ASN A 357 -6.41 -29.34 -10.26
C ASN A 357 -5.76 -29.05 -8.88
N ALA A 358 -6.55 -28.68 -7.87
CA ALA A 358 -6.07 -28.34 -6.54
C ALA A 358 -5.47 -29.56 -5.82
N ASN A 359 -4.17 -29.47 -5.52
CA ASN A 359 -3.42 -30.48 -4.77
C ASN A 359 -3.33 -30.10 -3.28
N ASN A 360 -2.68 -30.94 -2.46
CA ASN A 360 -2.37 -30.56 -1.07
C ASN A 360 -1.60 -29.22 -1.04
N GLY A 361 -1.91 -28.37 -0.07
CA GLY A 361 -1.39 -26.99 0.00
C GLY A 361 -2.16 -25.96 -0.84
N ALA A 362 -2.93 -26.35 -1.85
CA ALA A 362 -3.75 -25.40 -2.61
C ALA A 362 -4.96 -24.94 -1.79
N THR A 363 -5.22 -23.63 -1.79
CA THR A 363 -6.37 -23.02 -1.13
C THR A 363 -7.68 -23.42 -1.81
N ARG A 364 -8.69 -23.67 -0.99
CA ARG A 364 -10.07 -24.01 -1.39
C ARG A 364 -11.03 -23.19 -0.55
N LYS A 365 -12.23 -22.98 -1.06
CA LYS A 365 -13.34 -22.39 -0.33
C LYS A 365 -14.55 -23.32 -0.44
N ILE A 366 -15.25 -23.47 0.66
CA ILE A 366 -16.58 -24.08 0.66
C ILE A 366 -17.53 -23.13 1.34
N ARG A 367 -18.65 -22.88 0.66
CA ARG A 367 -19.75 -22.09 1.16
C ARG A 367 -21.05 -22.87 1.14
N ALA A 368 -21.79 -22.85 2.23
CA ALA A 368 -23.10 -23.46 2.37
C ALA A 368 -24.17 -22.37 2.46
N TYR A 369 -25.11 -22.36 1.53
CA TYR A 369 -26.27 -21.48 1.57
C TYR A 369 -27.50 -22.26 2.01
N VAL A 370 -28.29 -21.64 2.90
CA VAL A 370 -29.58 -22.16 3.34
C VAL A 370 -30.63 -21.11 3.05
N ASN A 371 -31.67 -21.47 2.29
CA ASN A 371 -32.77 -20.56 1.97
C ASN A 371 -34.10 -20.97 2.63
N ASP A 372 -35.11 -20.11 2.52
CA ASP A 372 -36.45 -20.31 3.09
C ASP A 372 -37.18 -21.57 2.61
N SER A 373 -36.80 -22.14 1.47
CA SER A 373 -37.42 -23.34 0.90
C SER A 373 -36.84 -24.63 1.48
N GLY A 374 -35.92 -24.55 2.45
CA GLY A 374 -35.20 -25.70 2.99
C GLY A 374 -34.22 -26.32 1.99
N ASN A 375 -33.74 -25.50 1.03
CA ASN A 375 -32.70 -25.88 0.11
C ASN A 375 -31.33 -25.56 0.72
N ILE A 376 -30.43 -26.54 0.64
CA ILE A 376 -29.00 -26.38 0.91
C ILE A 376 -28.30 -26.37 -0.44
N ARG A 377 -27.55 -25.29 -0.70
CA ARG A 377 -26.58 -25.21 -1.80
C ARG A 377 -25.18 -25.23 -1.22
N CYS A 378 -24.36 -26.20 -1.61
CA CYS A 378 -22.92 -26.12 -1.37
C CYS A 378 -22.23 -25.61 -2.62
N VAL A 379 -21.40 -24.60 -2.47
CA VAL A 379 -20.52 -24.09 -3.52
C VAL A 379 -19.08 -24.37 -3.09
N PHE A 380 -18.31 -24.89 -4.04
CA PHE A 380 -16.88 -25.07 -3.94
C PHE A 380 -16.19 -24.12 -4.91
N SER A 381 -15.08 -23.53 -4.48
CA SER A 381 -14.19 -22.80 -5.37
C SER A 381 -12.73 -23.01 -5.00
N ASP A 382 -11.87 -22.89 -6.00
CA ASP A 382 -10.43 -22.78 -5.86
C ASP A 382 -9.86 -21.94 -7.01
N THR A 383 -8.55 -21.91 -7.17
CA THR A 383 -7.88 -21.16 -8.25
C THR A 383 -8.14 -21.71 -9.65
N ALA A 384 -8.61 -22.96 -9.78
CA ALA A 384 -8.86 -23.61 -11.07
C ALA A 384 -10.33 -23.51 -11.51
N GLY A 385 -11.26 -23.21 -10.61
CA GLY A 385 -12.66 -22.96 -10.96
C GLY A 385 -13.64 -23.13 -9.80
N THR A 386 -14.91 -23.25 -10.16
CA THR A 386 -16.02 -23.38 -9.23
C THR A 386 -16.89 -24.59 -9.56
N GLY A 387 -17.63 -25.08 -8.57
CA GLY A 387 -18.67 -26.09 -8.77
C GLY A 387 -19.63 -26.15 -7.58
N ASP A 388 -20.86 -26.57 -7.82
CA ASP A 388 -21.90 -26.54 -6.80
C ASP A 388 -22.84 -27.75 -6.85
N ILE A 389 -23.50 -27.99 -5.71
CA ILE A 389 -24.57 -28.99 -5.58
C ILE A 389 -25.72 -28.43 -4.75
N ASN A 390 -26.94 -28.85 -5.10
CA ASN A 390 -28.17 -28.44 -4.45
C ASN A 390 -28.94 -29.65 -3.91
N TRP A 391 -29.49 -29.54 -2.71
CA TRP A 391 -30.40 -30.53 -2.13
C TRP A 391 -31.48 -29.86 -1.30
N THR A 392 -32.73 -30.28 -1.49
CA THR A 392 -33.87 -29.78 -0.72
C THR A 392 -34.34 -30.84 0.27
N LYS A 393 -34.43 -30.47 1.54
CA LYS A 393 -34.99 -31.35 2.56
C LYS A 393 -36.51 -31.29 2.52
N THR A 394 -37.16 -32.44 2.32
CA THR A 394 -38.63 -32.51 2.25
C THR A 394 -39.24 -32.82 3.61
N GLY A 395 -40.43 -32.26 3.88
CA GLY A 395 -41.27 -32.64 5.02
C GLY A 395 -40.81 -32.13 6.39
N THR A 396 -40.03 -31.05 6.46
CA THR A 396 -39.44 -30.54 7.70
C THR A 396 -40.06 -29.24 8.20
N THR A 397 -39.95 -28.99 9.51
CA THR A 397 -40.38 -27.73 10.15
C THR A 397 -39.36 -26.62 9.95
N ALA A 398 -39.79 -25.36 10.04
CA ALA A 398 -38.94 -24.17 9.84
C ALA A 398 -37.67 -24.19 10.71
N THR A 399 -37.73 -24.68 11.95
CA THR A 399 -36.60 -24.71 12.88
C THR A 399 -35.49 -25.72 12.52
N THR A 400 -35.62 -26.45 11.41
CA THR A 400 -34.71 -27.55 11.08
C THR A 400 -33.28 -27.08 10.86
N PHE A 401 -33.07 -25.92 10.23
CA PHE A 401 -31.73 -25.41 9.91
C PHE A 401 -31.22 -24.32 10.86
N ALA A 402 -31.95 -23.98 11.91
CA ALA A 402 -31.43 -23.16 13.00
C ALA A 402 -30.39 -23.92 13.82
N GLY A 403 -29.45 -23.25 14.46
CA GLY A 403 -28.46 -23.88 15.34
C GLY A 403 -27.11 -23.17 15.32
N ALA A 404 -26.05 -23.86 15.68
CA ALA A 404 -24.69 -23.32 15.59
C ALA A 404 -24.03 -23.68 14.26
N ALA A 405 -22.89 -23.04 13.97
CA ALA A 405 -22.05 -23.37 12.84
C ALA A 405 -20.57 -23.39 13.23
N GLY A 406 -19.78 -23.93 12.31
CA GLY A 406 -18.34 -23.95 12.41
C GLY A 406 -17.72 -24.88 11.38
N LEU A 407 -16.61 -25.50 11.76
CA LEU A 407 -15.78 -26.30 10.87
C LEU A 407 -15.88 -27.79 11.20
N ARG A 408 -15.66 -28.61 10.19
CA ARG A 408 -15.60 -30.07 10.34
C ARG A 408 -14.45 -30.65 9.54
N VAL A 409 -13.75 -31.59 10.18
CA VAL A 409 -12.75 -32.46 9.56
C VAL A 409 -13.14 -33.91 9.83
N TYR A 410 -13.02 -34.77 8.84
CA TYR A 410 -13.20 -36.21 9.01
C TYR A 410 -12.05 -36.95 8.35
N ASN A 411 -11.38 -37.77 9.16
CA ASN A 411 -10.21 -38.56 8.77
C ASN A 411 -9.19 -37.73 7.96
N ASP A 412 -8.78 -36.57 8.45
CA ASP A 412 -7.79 -35.71 7.77
C ASP A 412 -7.09 -34.72 8.73
N VAL A 413 -6.09 -34.01 8.20
CA VAL A 413 -5.41 -32.85 8.79
C VAL A 413 -5.57 -31.63 7.86
N THR A 414 -6.34 -30.65 8.30
CA THR A 414 -6.74 -29.49 7.49
C THR A 414 -6.44 -28.20 8.22
N ASN A 415 -5.88 -27.23 7.50
CA ASN A 415 -5.64 -25.87 8.00
C ASN A 415 -6.72 -24.95 7.43
N PHE A 416 -7.43 -24.23 8.29
CA PHE A 416 -8.49 -23.28 7.95
C PHE A 416 -8.03 -21.87 8.27
N TYR A 417 -8.12 -20.97 7.29
CA TYR A 417 -7.73 -19.56 7.41
C TYR A 417 -8.86 -18.68 7.88
N SER A 418 -10.09 -18.99 7.48
CA SER A 418 -11.22 -18.15 7.84
C SER A 418 -12.49 -18.94 8.07
N PHE A 419 -13.37 -18.37 8.87
CA PHE A 419 -14.78 -18.76 8.95
C PHE A 419 -15.66 -17.53 8.86
N ILE A 420 -16.62 -17.56 7.94
CA ILE A 420 -17.53 -16.44 7.71
C ILE A 420 -18.97 -16.90 7.85
N TYR A 421 -19.78 -16.06 8.46
CA TYR A 421 -21.23 -16.18 8.48
C TYR A 421 -21.84 -14.92 7.89
N TYR A 422 -22.72 -15.14 6.93
CA TYR A 422 -23.49 -14.11 6.23
C TYR A 422 -24.98 -14.28 6.53
N GLN A 423 -25.72 -13.17 6.55
CA GLN A 423 -27.18 -13.15 6.57
C GLN A 423 -27.75 -12.70 5.23
#